data_AF-A0A7C7WPC4-F1
#
_entry.id   AF-A0A7C7WPC4-F1
#
_cell.length_a   1.000
_cell.length_b   1.000
_cell.length_c   1.000
_cell.angle_alpha   90.00
_cell.angle_beta   90.00
_cell.angle_gamma   90.00
#
_symmetry.space_group_name_H-M   'P 1'
#
loop_
_entity.id
_entity.type
_entity.pdbx_description
1 polymer ?
#
loop_
_entity_poly.entity_id
_entity_poly.type
_entity_poly.pdbx_seq_one_letter_code
_entity_poly.pdbx_strand_id
1 'polypeptide(L)'
;MSLTLVTTATWPAHKLLSAAEPRTGIDFSRALSREIGIDWQGHSLGAAVADLAQHLNIVILLDRRVDPHTPVNLKIQGKPATQLLDRLATDLQLEIAVVESVIYIAPLGVGNALGSRTSQLSESNLPAGWRQKTPLGWPRLSEPRARLQQMVRQRQVSLAHLERVPHDLWDAIRLPPMPLFLQVEILLAGFDLRLVFEINSATVSPTTRTASTYVRSHSVPGGFAWNERDIIRVLGRVSSIKRVGRRAELQGTSWQHAKLDSLLRVDPRQIAVGTKRYTVPRTRGRLGPVVKQISGLLKLEVRYSADVTDKDLEQIVEFTVKDATRVQLLDAILAGTSLRHQLVDNQWIIEPKDKR
;
A
#
# COMPACT_ATOMS: atom_id res chain seq x y z
N MET A 1 -14.05 -19.52 -36.43
CA MET A 1 -12.60 -19.76 -36.26
C MET A 1 -12.25 -19.43 -34.82
N SER A 2 -12.16 -20.46 -33.99
CA SER A 2 -11.80 -20.37 -32.58
C SER A 2 -10.27 -20.41 -32.47
N LEU A 3 -9.68 -19.48 -31.73
CA LEU A 3 -8.26 -19.52 -31.38
C LEU A 3 -8.13 -19.93 -29.92
N THR A 4 -7.93 -21.24 -29.75
CA THR A 4 -7.50 -21.88 -28.53
C THR A 4 -6.01 -21.60 -28.35
N LEU A 5 -5.62 -20.89 -27.30
CA LEU A 5 -4.20 -20.78 -26.92
C LEU A 5 -3.87 -21.91 -25.94
N VAL A 6 -3.16 -22.90 -26.46
CA VAL A 6 -2.55 -24.01 -25.72
C VAL A 6 -1.36 -23.48 -24.92
N THR A 7 -1.34 -23.88 -23.66
CA THR A 7 -0.30 -23.64 -22.66
C THR A 7 1.02 -24.32 -23.03
N THR A 8 2.08 -23.54 -23.17
CA THR A 8 3.45 -24.00 -22.93
C THR A 8 3.97 -23.32 -21.68
N ALA A 9 4.24 -24.12 -20.65
CA ALA A 9 4.78 -23.66 -19.38
C ALA A 9 6.23 -23.16 -19.57
N THR A 10 6.36 -21.85 -19.75
CA THR A 10 7.63 -21.12 -19.59
C THR A 10 7.54 -20.27 -18.35
N TRP A 11 8.44 -20.54 -17.40
CA TRP A 11 8.64 -19.83 -16.14
C TRP A 11 8.69 -18.31 -16.38
N PRO A 12 7.87 -17.48 -15.69
CA PRO A 12 8.10 -16.04 -15.75
C PRO A 12 9.34 -15.76 -14.91
N ALA A 13 10.46 -15.45 -15.58
CA ALA A 13 11.47 -14.61 -14.98
C ALA A 13 10.73 -13.41 -14.38
N HIS A 14 10.87 -13.18 -13.07
CA HIS A 14 10.38 -11.95 -12.43
C HIS A 14 10.88 -10.79 -13.28
N LYS A 15 9.97 -10.19 -14.06
CA LYS A 15 10.29 -9.08 -14.95
C LYS A 15 10.95 -8.03 -14.07
N LEU A 16 12.17 -7.68 -14.44
CA LEU A 16 12.98 -6.63 -13.85
C LEU A 16 12.09 -5.51 -13.28
N LEU A 17 12.29 -5.21 -11.99
CA LEU A 17 11.89 -3.93 -11.38
C LEU A 17 12.08 -2.84 -12.44
N SER A 18 11.02 -2.07 -12.69
CA SER A 18 10.97 -1.08 -13.77
C SER A 18 12.28 -0.27 -13.86
N ALA A 19 12.68 0.11 -15.08
CA ALA A 19 13.89 0.92 -15.28
C ALA A 19 13.85 2.27 -14.54
N ALA A 20 12.66 2.77 -14.16
CA ALA A 20 12.49 3.99 -13.39
C ALA A 20 12.82 3.79 -11.90
N GLU A 21 13.39 4.83 -11.28
CA GLU A 21 13.67 4.80 -9.84
C GLU A 21 12.38 4.63 -9.02
N PRO A 22 12.39 3.78 -7.98
CA PRO A 22 11.23 3.62 -7.11
C PRO A 22 10.87 4.93 -6.39
N ARG A 23 9.58 5.18 -6.19
CA ARG A 23 9.09 6.34 -5.45
C ARG A 23 9.54 6.28 -4.00
N THR A 24 10.05 7.41 -3.49
CA THR A 24 10.47 7.57 -2.10
C THR A 24 9.80 8.76 -1.43
N GLY A 25 9.92 8.87 -0.11
CA GLY A 25 9.50 10.06 0.65
C GLY A 25 8.02 10.40 0.44
N ILE A 26 7.74 11.62 -0.05
CA ILE A 26 6.36 12.09 -0.28
C ILE A 26 5.68 11.29 -1.39
N ASP A 27 6.39 10.95 -2.47
CA ASP A 27 5.81 10.21 -3.58
C ASP A 27 5.49 8.76 -3.22
N PHE A 28 6.25 8.17 -2.29
CA PHE A 28 5.91 6.89 -1.65
C PHE A 28 4.60 7.00 -0.86
N SER A 29 4.45 8.01 0.01
CA SER A 29 3.22 8.23 0.77
C SER A 29 2.01 8.49 -0.14
N ARG A 30 2.19 9.24 -1.24
CA ARG A 30 1.14 9.44 -2.24
C ARG A 30 0.78 8.14 -2.94
N ALA A 31 1.76 7.33 -3.32
CA ALA A 31 1.52 6.02 -3.94
C ALA A 31 0.65 5.12 -3.07
N LEU A 32 0.90 5.08 -1.75
CA LEU A 32 0.08 4.34 -0.78
C LEU A 32 -1.37 4.84 -0.67
N SER A 33 -1.57 6.13 -0.93
CA SER A 33 -2.88 6.77 -0.86
C SER A 33 -3.72 6.57 -2.13
N ARG A 34 -3.12 6.09 -3.22
CA ARG A 34 -3.82 5.90 -4.50
C ARG A 34 -4.89 4.83 -4.36
N GLU A 35 -6.07 5.14 -4.89
CA GLU A 35 -7.14 4.17 -5.05
C GLU A 35 -6.72 3.12 -6.09
N ILE A 36 -6.90 1.85 -5.75
CA ILE A 36 -6.59 0.71 -6.62
C ILE A 36 -7.80 -0.19 -6.78
N GLY A 37 -7.82 -0.91 -7.90
CA GLY A 37 -8.80 -1.95 -8.21
C GLY A 37 -8.06 -3.23 -8.56
N ILE A 38 -8.34 -4.31 -7.84
CA ILE A 38 -7.80 -5.64 -8.10
C ILE A 38 -8.88 -6.71 -7.93
N ASP A 39 -8.74 -7.78 -8.69
CA ASP A 39 -9.49 -9.03 -8.54
C ASP A 39 -8.48 -10.16 -8.72
N TRP A 40 -7.92 -10.63 -7.60
CA TRP A 40 -6.99 -11.75 -7.58
C TRP A 40 -7.74 -13.01 -7.20
N GLN A 41 -7.65 -14.03 -8.06
CA GLN A 41 -8.19 -15.36 -7.82
C GLN A 41 -7.07 -16.39 -8.03
N GLY A 42 -6.57 -16.96 -6.94
CA GLY A 42 -5.49 -17.96 -6.96
C GLY A 42 -4.12 -17.41 -7.38
N HIS A 43 -3.89 -16.09 -7.31
CA HIS A 43 -2.57 -15.52 -7.60
C HIS A 43 -1.58 -15.90 -6.50
N SER A 44 -0.35 -16.29 -6.85
CA SER A 44 0.71 -16.45 -5.85
C SER A 44 1.02 -15.10 -5.19
N LEU A 45 1.22 -15.08 -3.87
CA LEU A 45 1.56 -13.88 -3.11
C LEU A 45 2.73 -13.11 -3.72
N GLY A 46 3.79 -13.80 -4.14
CA GLY A 46 4.96 -13.20 -4.78
C GLY A 46 4.61 -12.42 -6.05
N ALA A 47 3.81 -13.01 -6.94
CA ALA A 47 3.35 -12.33 -8.15
C ALA A 47 2.42 -11.15 -7.84
N ALA A 48 1.46 -11.35 -6.94
CA ALA A 48 0.49 -10.32 -6.55
C ALA A 48 1.19 -9.07 -5.97
N VAL A 49 2.17 -9.28 -5.09
CA VAL A 49 2.96 -8.20 -4.49
C VAL A 49 3.92 -7.56 -5.50
N ALA A 50 4.52 -8.34 -6.41
CA ALA A 50 5.35 -7.79 -7.48
C ALA A 50 4.55 -6.90 -8.44
N ASP A 51 3.36 -7.33 -8.85
CA ASP A 51 2.46 -6.56 -9.71
C ASP A 51 2.03 -5.25 -9.02
N LEU A 52 1.70 -5.31 -7.72
CA LEU A 52 1.37 -4.12 -6.94
C LEU A 52 2.56 -3.16 -6.83
N ALA A 53 3.76 -3.68 -6.54
CA ALA A 53 4.99 -2.90 -6.44
C ALA A 53 5.29 -2.18 -7.76
N GLN A 54 5.14 -2.87 -8.90
CA GLN A 54 5.31 -2.31 -10.23
C GLN A 54 4.24 -1.24 -10.52
N HIS A 55 2.97 -1.51 -10.23
CA HIS A 55 1.86 -0.58 -10.49
C HIS A 55 1.99 0.73 -9.69
N LEU A 56 2.45 0.64 -8.44
CA LEU A 56 2.65 1.79 -7.58
C LEU A 56 4.03 2.44 -7.77
N ASN A 57 4.95 1.77 -8.47
CA ASN A 57 6.37 2.10 -8.56
C ASN A 57 7.01 2.29 -7.18
N ILE A 58 6.83 1.31 -6.29
CA ILE A 58 7.41 1.26 -4.94
C ILE A 58 8.16 -0.06 -4.75
N VAL A 59 8.97 -0.16 -3.69
CA VAL A 59 9.64 -1.43 -3.36
C VAL A 59 8.85 -2.15 -2.28
N ILE A 60 8.48 -3.40 -2.57
CA ILE A 60 7.91 -4.33 -1.61
C ILE A 60 8.80 -5.57 -1.57
N LEU A 61 9.18 -5.98 -0.36
CA LEU A 61 9.99 -7.15 -0.10
C LEU A 61 9.21 -8.15 0.73
N LEU A 62 9.29 -9.41 0.33
CA LEU A 62 8.86 -10.53 1.15
C LEU A 62 10.03 -10.99 2.00
N ASP A 63 9.80 -11.16 3.30
CA ASP A 63 10.73 -11.86 4.17
C ASP A 63 10.92 -13.30 3.65
N ARG A 64 12.16 -13.79 3.67
CA ARG A 64 12.51 -15.12 3.14
C ARG A 64 11.73 -16.30 3.76
N ARG A 65 11.12 -16.10 4.93
CA ARG A 65 10.29 -17.13 5.61
C ARG A 65 8.84 -17.11 5.16
N VAL A 66 8.42 -16.11 4.39
CA VAL A 66 7.09 -16.01 3.81
C VAL A 66 7.10 -16.78 2.49
N ASP A 67 6.21 -17.76 2.35
CA ASP A 67 6.10 -18.54 1.12
C ASP A 67 5.47 -17.68 0.00
N PRO A 68 6.23 -17.34 -1.07
CA PRO A 68 5.72 -16.53 -2.17
C PRO A 68 4.67 -17.27 -3.01
N HIS A 69 4.55 -18.59 -2.90
CA HIS A 69 3.59 -19.40 -3.66
C HIS A 69 2.22 -19.49 -2.99
N THR A 70 2.09 -18.96 -1.76
CA THR A 70 0.81 -18.91 -1.05
C THR A 70 -0.27 -18.28 -1.94
N PRO A 71 -1.39 -18.97 -2.20
CA PRO A 71 -2.45 -18.43 -3.03
C PRO A 71 -3.19 -17.29 -2.33
N VAL A 72 -3.46 -16.22 -3.07
CA VAL A 72 -4.17 -15.04 -2.60
C VAL A 72 -5.47 -14.87 -3.38
N ASN A 73 -6.57 -14.75 -2.64
CA ASN A 73 -7.90 -14.45 -3.17
C ASN A 73 -8.36 -13.12 -2.59
N LEU A 74 -8.30 -12.05 -3.39
CA LEU A 74 -8.60 -10.71 -2.90
C LEU A 74 -9.32 -9.89 -3.97
N LYS A 75 -10.44 -9.29 -3.60
CA LYS A 75 -11.18 -8.35 -4.43
C LYS A 75 -11.33 -7.02 -3.72
N ILE A 76 -10.76 -5.97 -4.30
CA ILE A 76 -10.80 -4.60 -3.77
C ILE A 76 -11.03 -3.65 -4.94
N GLN A 77 -11.92 -2.68 -4.77
CA GLN A 77 -12.18 -1.64 -5.78
C GLN A 77 -12.29 -0.27 -5.13
N GLY A 78 -11.60 0.72 -5.69
CA GLY A 78 -11.68 2.11 -5.27
C GLY A 78 -11.23 2.35 -3.83
N LYS A 79 -10.33 1.51 -3.32
CA LYS A 79 -9.76 1.67 -1.97
C LYS A 79 -8.28 2.02 -2.05
N PRO A 80 -7.73 2.77 -1.06
CA PRO A 80 -6.30 3.03 -0.99
C PRO A 80 -5.48 1.74 -0.94
N ALA A 81 -4.28 1.77 -1.52
CA ALA A 81 -3.35 0.64 -1.49
C ALA A 81 -3.03 0.17 -0.05
N THR A 82 -3.07 1.07 0.93
CA THR A 82 -2.94 0.72 2.35
C THR A 82 -4.00 -0.28 2.82
N GLN A 83 -5.25 -0.17 2.35
CA GLN A 83 -6.31 -1.11 2.74
C GLN A 83 -6.12 -2.49 2.13
N LEU A 84 -5.60 -2.56 0.90
CA LEU A 84 -5.23 -3.82 0.29
C LEU A 84 -4.11 -4.51 1.06
N LEU A 85 -3.08 -3.76 1.43
CA LEU A 85 -1.96 -4.28 2.21
C LEU A 85 -2.40 -4.71 3.62
N ASP A 86 -3.27 -3.94 4.29
CA ASP A 86 -3.89 -4.33 5.57
C ASP A 86 -4.65 -5.65 5.44
N ARG A 87 -5.45 -5.79 4.36
CA ARG A 87 -6.26 -6.99 4.15
C ARG A 87 -5.41 -8.21 3.82
N LEU A 88 -4.41 -8.06 2.97
CA LEU A 88 -3.44 -9.10 2.65
C LEU A 88 -2.69 -9.56 3.92
N ALA A 89 -2.22 -8.62 4.73
CA ALA A 89 -1.54 -8.93 5.98
C ALA A 89 -2.46 -9.67 6.97
N THR A 90 -3.73 -9.24 7.07
CA THR A 90 -4.71 -9.88 7.95
C THR A 90 -5.05 -11.30 7.49
N ASP A 91 -5.37 -11.47 6.21
CA ASP A 91 -5.82 -12.76 5.66
C ASP A 91 -4.72 -13.82 5.70
N LEU A 92 -3.46 -13.42 5.56
CA LEU A 92 -2.29 -14.31 5.58
C LEU A 92 -1.56 -14.35 6.93
N GLN A 93 -2.07 -13.68 7.96
CA GLN A 93 -1.42 -13.56 9.27
C GLN A 93 0.03 -13.07 9.19
N LEU A 94 0.26 -12.05 8.38
CA LEU A 94 1.54 -11.38 8.18
C LEU A 94 1.56 -10.02 8.86
N GLU A 95 2.77 -9.51 9.07
CA GLU A 95 3.02 -8.14 9.50
C GLU A 95 3.65 -7.34 8.36
N ILE A 96 3.36 -6.04 8.37
CA ILE A 96 3.98 -5.09 7.45
C ILE A 96 4.83 -4.12 8.26
N ALA A 97 6.06 -3.92 7.82
CA ALA A 97 6.91 -2.84 8.26
C ALA A 97 7.18 -1.88 7.11
N VAL A 98 7.38 -0.61 7.42
CA VAL A 98 7.94 0.35 6.47
C VAL A 98 9.28 0.82 6.99
N VAL A 99 10.31 0.58 6.20
CA VAL A 99 11.67 1.07 6.45
C VAL A 99 11.99 2.10 5.38
N GLU A 100 11.96 3.38 5.76
CA GLU A 100 11.99 4.52 4.83
C GLU A 100 10.88 4.46 3.77
N SER A 101 11.19 3.95 2.58
CA SER A 101 10.26 3.83 1.43
C SER A 101 10.20 2.40 0.89
N VAL A 102 10.58 1.43 1.72
CA VAL A 102 10.52 0.00 1.43
C VAL A 102 9.47 -0.63 2.32
N ILE A 103 8.51 -1.32 1.72
CA ILE A 103 7.53 -2.14 2.43
C ILE A 103 8.17 -3.52 2.64
N TYR A 104 8.21 -3.98 3.88
CA TYR A 104 8.72 -5.30 4.24
C TYR A 104 7.57 -6.12 4.81
N ILE A 105 7.18 -7.18 4.13
CA ILE A 105 6.10 -8.10 4.54
C ILE A 105 6.75 -9.32 5.18
N ALA A 106 6.40 -9.59 6.43
CA ALA A 106 7.10 -10.56 7.26
C ALA A 106 6.14 -11.37 8.14
N PRO A 107 6.61 -12.47 8.75
CA PRO A 107 5.85 -13.16 9.79
C PRO A 107 5.57 -12.25 11.01
N LEU A 108 4.56 -12.59 11.80
CA LEU A 108 4.16 -11.83 13.00
C LEU A 108 5.34 -11.59 13.98
N GLY A 109 5.41 -10.41 14.58
CA GLY A 109 6.47 -9.94 15.46
C GLY A 109 7.75 -9.44 14.76
N VAL A 110 8.01 -9.82 13.50
CA VAL A 110 9.24 -9.42 12.78
C VAL A 110 9.12 -7.99 12.27
N GLY A 111 8.01 -7.67 11.60
CA GLY A 111 7.81 -6.37 10.98
C GLY A 111 7.80 -5.25 12.02
N ASN A 112 7.09 -5.45 13.12
CA ASN A 112 7.03 -4.49 14.21
C ASN A 112 8.41 -4.26 14.86
N ALA A 113 9.15 -5.33 15.13
CA ALA A 113 10.49 -5.24 15.70
C ALA A 113 11.46 -4.48 14.76
N LEU A 114 11.41 -4.77 13.45
CA LEU A 114 12.20 -4.06 12.44
C LEU A 114 11.85 -2.57 12.38
N GLY A 115 10.56 -2.23 12.34
CA GLY A 115 10.08 -0.85 12.30
C GLY A 115 10.52 -0.03 13.52
N SER A 116 10.36 -0.60 14.72
CA SER A 116 10.77 0.05 15.97
C SER A 116 12.29 0.28 16.02
N ARG A 117 13.07 -0.73 15.64
CA ARG A 117 14.53 -0.67 15.67
C ARG A 117 15.09 0.33 14.66
N THR A 118 14.58 0.30 13.44
CA THR A 118 15.00 1.25 12.39
C THR A 118 14.65 2.69 12.75
N SER A 119 13.53 2.92 13.44
CA SER A 119 13.20 4.23 14.00
C SER A 119 14.22 4.67 15.06
N GLN A 120 14.53 3.81 16.03
CA GLN A 120 15.51 4.09 17.08
C GLN A 120 16.92 4.40 16.49
N LEU A 121 17.37 3.60 15.54
CA LEU A 121 18.67 3.79 14.88
C LEU A 121 18.72 5.09 14.07
N SER A 122 17.60 5.50 13.48
CA SER A 122 17.53 6.76 12.73
C SER A 122 17.79 7.99 13.60
N GLU A 123 17.39 7.93 14.87
CA GLU A 123 17.60 8.98 15.87
C GLU A 123 18.96 8.88 16.58
N SER A 124 19.62 7.72 16.52
CA SER A 124 20.90 7.45 17.21
C SER A 124 22.08 8.12 16.53
N ASN A 125 23.08 8.59 17.27
CA ASN A 125 24.28 9.18 16.66
C ASN A 125 25.22 8.09 16.09
N LEU A 126 24.98 7.70 14.84
CA LEU A 126 25.77 6.68 14.12
C LEU A 126 26.93 7.32 13.33
N PRO A 127 28.07 6.60 13.16
CA PRO A 127 29.17 7.08 12.31
C PRO A 127 28.71 7.38 10.87
N ALA A 128 29.35 8.36 10.23
CA ALA A 128 28.92 8.90 8.93
C ALA A 128 28.76 7.84 7.83
N GLY A 129 29.67 6.86 7.77
CA GLY A 129 29.61 5.77 6.79
C GLY A 129 28.34 4.93 6.86
N TRP A 130 27.72 4.82 8.05
CA TRP A 130 26.44 4.12 8.24
C TRP A 130 25.24 4.93 7.75
N ARG A 131 25.33 6.28 7.79
CA ARG A 131 24.26 7.20 7.39
C ARG A 131 24.27 7.51 5.89
N GLN A 132 25.36 7.23 5.20
CA GLN A 132 25.50 7.51 3.78
C GLN A 132 24.43 6.79 2.95
N LYS A 133 23.64 7.57 2.21
CA LYS A 133 22.58 7.06 1.33
C LYS A 133 23.15 6.62 0.00
N THR A 134 22.83 5.39 -0.40
CA THR A 134 23.29 4.81 -1.66
C THR A 134 22.24 3.80 -2.14
N PRO A 135 22.02 3.65 -3.45
CA PRO A 135 21.20 2.55 -3.94
C PRO A 135 21.87 1.21 -3.65
N LEU A 136 21.09 0.16 -3.52
CA LEU A 136 21.59 -1.21 -3.36
C LEU A 136 20.82 -2.14 -4.28
N GLY A 137 21.53 -3.06 -4.92
CA GLY A 137 20.92 -4.10 -5.73
C GLY A 137 21.87 -5.25 -5.92
N TRP A 138 21.31 -6.42 -6.18
CA TRP A 138 22.08 -7.61 -6.49
C TRP A 138 21.29 -8.55 -7.41
N PRO A 139 22.00 -9.33 -8.25
CA PRO A 139 21.38 -10.36 -9.06
C PRO A 139 20.92 -11.55 -8.21
N ARG A 140 20.05 -12.37 -8.79
CA ARG A 140 19.62 -13.66 -8.21
C ARG A 140 20.82 -14.54 -7.87
N LEU A 141 20.65 -15.40 -6.87
CA LEU A 141 21.68 -16.30 -6.34
C LEU A 141 22.86 -15.53 -5.69
N SER A 142 22.60 -14.32 -5.20
CA SER A 142 23.60 -13.59 -4.40
C SER A 142 23.64 -14.11 -2.97
N GLU A 143 24.85 -14.28 -2.45
CA GLU A 143 25.05 -14.71 -1.06
C GLU A 143 24.96 -13.53 -0.07
N PRO A 144 24.12 -13.65 1.00
CA PRO A 144 23.91 -12.59 1.99
C PRO A 144 25.20 -12.05 2.61
N ARG A 145 26.05 -12.97 3.07
CA ARG A 145 27.26 -12.64 3.82
C ARG A 145 28.26 -11.91 2.93
N ALA A 146 28.47 -12.40 1.71
CA ALA A 146 29.36 -11.76 0.74
C ALA A 146 28.87 -10.34 0.38
N ARG A 147 27.55 -10.15 0.24
CA ARG A 147 26.96 -8.82 -0.02
C ARG A 147 27.13 -7.87 1.15
N LEU A 148 26.86 -8.31 2.37
CA LEU A 148 27.09 -7.50 3.56
C LEU A 148 28.56 -7.11 3.70
N GLN A 149 29.50 -8.04 3.49
CA GLN A 149 30.94 -7.76 3.49
C GLN A 149 31.34 -6.72 2.45
N GLN A 150 30.80 -6.83 1.23
CA GLN A 150 31.04 -5.85 0.17
C GLN A 150 30.54 -4.45 0.56
N MET A 151 29.32 -4.37 1.11
CA MET A 151 28.68 -3.12 1.51
C MET A 151 29.45 -2.38 2.61
N VAL A 152 29.97 -3.10 3.61
CA VAL A 152 30.72 -2.49 4.72
C VAL A 152 32.12 -2.07 4.29
N ARG A 153 32.79 -2.88 3.45
CA ARG A 153 34.10 -2.54 2.88
C ARG A 153 34.05 -1.27 2.02
N GLN A 154 33.06 -1.16 1.14
CA GLN A 154 32.88 0.00 0.27
C GLN A 154 32.71 1.32 1.03
N ARG A 155 32.17 1.27 2.25
CA ARG A 155 31.92 2.46 3.09
C ARG A 155 32.92 2.59 4.24
N GLN A 156 33.96 1.75 4.26
CA GLN A 156 35.01 1.73 5.28
C GLN A 156 34.45 1.67 6.72
N VAL A 157 33.37 0.91 6.92
CA VAL A 157 32.78 0.67 8.24
C VAL A 157 33.08 -0.74 8.74
N SER A 158 33.18 -0.90 10.05
CA SER A 158 33.42 -2.19 10.70
C SER A 158 32.12 -2.87 11.11
N LEU A 159 31.91 -4.10 10.63
CA LEU A 159 30.80 -4.97 11.04
C LEU A 159 31.35 -6.34 11.44
N ALA A 160 31.22 -6.65 12.73
CA ALA A 160 31.64 -7.92 13.31
C ALA A 160 30.48 -8.93 13.36
N HIS A 161 30.84 -10.19 13.57
CA HIS A 161 29.93 -11.33 13.70
C HIS A 161 29.11 -11.69 12.44
N LEU A 162 29.64 -11.41 11.25
CA LEU A 162 28.99 -11.74 9.97
C LEU A 162 28.85 -13.24 9.72
N GLU A 163 29.65 -14.08 10.37
CA GLU A 163 29.53 -15.54 10.35
C GLU A 163 28.18 -16.03 10.89
N ARG A 164 27.49 -15.22 11.72
CA ARG A 164 26.13 -15.52 12.21
C ARG A 164 25.07 -15.48 11.12
N VAL A 165 25.31 -14.77 10.01
CA VAL A 165 24.39 -14.76 8.88
C VAL A 165 24.50 -16.11 8.17
N PRO A 166 23.42 -16.92 8.11
CA PRO A 166 23.45 -18.22 7.45
C PRO A 166 23.81 -18.11 5.96
N HIS A 167 24.34 -19.20 5.38
CA HIS A 167 24.44 -19.31 3.92
C HIS A 167 23.04 -19.46 3.33
N ASP A 168 22.76 -18.66 2.31
CA ASP A 168 21.48 -18.60 1.61
C ASP A 168 21.72 -18.09 0.18
N LEU A 169 20.75 -18.27 -0.70
CA LEU A 169 20.77 -17.77 -2.08
C LEU A 169 19.58 -16.84 -2.29
N TRP A 170 19.84 -15.55 -2.36
CA TRP A 170 18.78 -14.55 -2.47
C TRP A 170 18.28 -14.36 -3.89
N ASP A 171 17.00 -14.02 -3.99
CA ASP A 171 16.45 -13.45 -5.21
C ASP A 171 17.02 -12.05 -5.49
N ALA A 172 16.82 -11.60 -6.72
CA ALA A 172 17.28 -10.29 -7.15
C ALA A 172 16.52 -9.19 -6.40
N ILE A 173 17.24 -8.16 -5.96
CA ILE A 173 16.66 -6.99 -5.32
C ILE A 173 17.11 -5.70 -6.01
N ARG A 174 16.29 -4.67 -5.89
CA ARG A 174 16.73 -3.28 -6.02
C ARG A 174 16.06 -2.44 -4.94
N LEU A 175 16.87 -1.89 -4.03
CA LEU A 175 16.46 -0.95 -3.00
C LEU A 175 16.68 0.49 -3.48
N PRO A 176 15.80 1.43 -3.09
CA PRO A 176 16.03 2.84 -3.35
C PRO A 176 17.25 3.34 -2.54
N PRO A 177 17.80 4.52 -2.89
CA PRO A 177 18.85 5.14 -2.10
C PRO A 177 18.44 5.32 -0.62
N MET A 178 19.11 4.61 0.28
CA MET A 178 18.84 4.67 1.71
C MET A 178 20.12 4.48 2.55
N PRO A 179 20.15 4.92 3.82
CA PRO A 179 21.31 4.74 4.70
C PRO A 179 21.75 3.27 4.80
N LEU A 180 23.06 3.02 4.90
CA LEU A 180 23.60 1.67 5.04
C LEU A 180 22.99 0.91 6.23
N PHE A 181 22.83 1.55 7.39
CA PHE A 181 22.27 0.85 8.55
C PHE A 181 20.87 0.29 8.28
N LEU A 182 20.03 0.99 7.49
CA LEU A 182 18.70 0.50 7.12
C LEU A 182 18.76 -0.64 6.11
N GLN A 183 19.68 -0.57 5.14
CA GLN A 183 19.88 -1.66 4.19
C GLN A 183 20.27 -2.95 4.91
N VAL A 184 21.22 -2.86 5.83
CA VAL A 184 21.68 -4.02 6.61
C VAL A 184 20.59 -4.51 7.55
N GLU A 185 19.83 -3.62 8.18
CA GLU A 185 18.70 -4.01 9.06
C GLU A 185 17.61 -4.79 8.34
N ILE A 186 17.22 -4.36 7.12
CA ILE A 186 16.27 -5.10 6.28
C ILE A 186 16.80 -6.50 5.99
N LEU A 187 18.09 -6.62 5.67
CA LEU A 187 18.71 -7.90 5.34
C LEU A 187 18.82 -8.85 6.51
N LEU A 188 19.16 -8.33 7.69
CA LEU A 188 19.30 -9.12 8.91
C LEU A 188 17.94 -9.58 9.46
N ALA A 189 16.86 -8.84 9.20
CA ALA A 189 15.51 -9.16 9.68
C ALA A 189 15.04 -10.56 9.24
N GLY A 190 15.34 -10.98 8.00
CA GLY A 190 15.01 -12.30 7.48
C GLY A 190 15.72 -13.47 8.17
N PHE A 191 16.73 -13.19 9.00
CA PHE A 191 17.50 -14.18 9.75
C PHE A 191 17.30 -14.09 11.26
N ASP A 192 16.32 -13.31 11.73
CA ASP A 192 16.18 -12.98 13.17
C ASP A 192 17.46 -12.37 13.76
N LEU A 193 18.15 -11.56 12.96
CA LEU A 193 19.35 -10.82 13.35
C LEU A 193 19.08 -9.31 13.35
N ARG A 194 19.98 -8.56 13.99
CA ARG A 194 19.97 -7.10 14.06
C ARG A 194 21.37 -6.52 14.15
N LEU A 195 21.49 -5.23 13.88
CA LEU A 195 22.67 -4.45 14.24
C LEU A 195 22.61 -4.05 15.71
N VAL A 196 23.76 -4.14 16.37
CA VAL A 196 24.02 -3.51 17.65
C VAL A 196 25.23 -2.62 17.46
N PHE A 197 25.06 -1.33 17.75
CA PHE A 197 26.13 -0.35 17.62
C PHE A 197 26.85 -0.18 18.95
N GLU A 198 28.18 -0.19 18.87
CA GLU A 198 29.11 0.29 19.89
C GLU A 198 29.72 1.60 19.37
N ILE A 199 30.61 2.22 20.16
CA ILE A 199 31.13 3.58 19.89
C ILE A 199 31.63 3.75 18.45
N ASN A 200 32.39 2.78 17.92
CA ASN A 200 33.01 2.84 16.59
C ASN A 200 32.80 1.58 15.72
N SER A 201 31.97 0.64 16.18
CA SER A 201 31.77 -0.66 15.54
C SER A 201 30.30 -1.03 15.57
N ALA A 202 29.89 -1.88 14.63
CA ALA A 202 28.61 -2.58 14.72
C ALA A 202 28.85 -4.08 14.80
N THR A 203 27.99 -4.78 15.50
CA THR A 203 27.98 -6.25 15.58
C THR A 203 26.65 -6.79 15.10
N VAL A 204 26.67 -7.96 14.47
CA VAL A 204 25.46 -8.74 14.17
C VAL A 204 25.07 -9.54 15.40
N SER A 205 23.84 -9.37 15.88
CA SER A 205 23.31 -10.08 17.04
C SER A 205 21.91 -10.62 16.82
N PRO A 206 21.51 -11.70 17.53
CA PRO A 206 20.12 -12.15 17.54
C PRO A 206 19.16 -11.04 17.94
N THR A 207 17.97 -11.05 17.34
CA THR A 207 16.87 -10.16 17.72
C THR A 207 15.80 -10.91 18.49
N THR A 208 15.17 -10.23 19.43
CA THR A 208 13.88 -10.66 19.98
C THR A 208 12.77 -10.13 19.10
N ARG A 209 11.70 -10.92 18.91
CA ARG A 209 10.48 -10.55 18.17
C ARG A 209 9.48 -9.90 19.11
N THR A 210 9.94 -8.95 19.93
CA THR A 210 9.08 -8.27 20.89
C THR A 210 8.25 -7.23 20.14
N ALA A 211 6.92 -7.34 20.21
CA ALA A 211 6.05 -6.34 19.63
C ALA A 211 6.28 -4.99 20.35
N SER A 212 6.85 -4.02 19.64
CA SER A 212 7.04 -2.67 20.17
C SER A 212 6.45 -1.63 19.22
N THR A 213 5.66 -0.74 19.80
CA THR A 213 5.27 0.52 19.17
C THR A 213 6.26 1.61 19.58
N TYR A 214 6.42 2.63 18.76
CA TYR A 214 7.27 3.78 19.08
C TYR A 214 6.51 5.08 18.84
N VAL A 215 6.98 6.16 19.46
CA VAL A 215 6.40 7.49 19.31
C VAL A 215 7.12 8.22 18.19
N ARG A 216 6.37 8.77 17.24
CA ARG A 216 6.92 9.66 16.20
C ARG A 216 5.98 10.83 15.97
N SER A 217 6.58 11.99 15.69
CA SER A 217 5.85 13.22 15.41
C SER A 217 5.75 13.49 13.91
N HIS A 218 4.51 13.63 13.41
CA HIS A 218 4.18 13.87 12.01
C HIS A 218 3.72 15.31 11.78
N SER A 219 4.09 15.92 10.66
CA SER A 219 3.59 17.26 10.31
C SER A 219 2.15 17.18 9.80
N VAL A 220 1.27 17.99 10.38
CA VAL A 220 -0.13 18.12 9.96
C VAL A 220 -0.27 19.37 9.08
N PRO A 221 -0.69 19.23 7.81
CA PRO A 221 -0.94 20.37 6.95
C PRO A 221 -2.00 21.32 7.53
N GLY A 222 -1.86 22.62 7.28
CA GLY A 222 -2.77 23.63 7.84
C GLY A 222 -4.24 23.46 7.43
N GLY A 223 -4.49 22.94 6.23
CA GLY A 223 -5.84 22.67 5.71
C GLY A 223 -6.37 21.27 5.99
N PHE A 224 -5.64 20.42 6.73
CA PHE A 224 -6.10 19.07 7.05
C PHE A 224 -7.16 19.11 8.16
N ALA A 225 -8.37 18.68 7.82
CA ALA A 225 -9.47 18.55 8.77
C ALA A 225 -9.21 17.37 9.71
N TRP A 226 -8.71 17.66 10.90
CA TRP A 226 -8.39 16.63 11.89
C TRP A 226 -9.65 16.04 12.50
N ASN A 227 -9.89 14.75 12.22
CA ASN A 227 -10.90 13.96 12.89
C ASN A 227 -10.26 12.67 13.41
N GLU A 228 -10.11 12.58 14.73
CA GLU A 228 -9.40 11.46 15.37
C GLU A 228 -10.08 10.11 15.13
N ARG A 229 -11.42 10.07 15.10
CA ARG A 229 -12.17 8.83 14.85
C ARG A 229 -11.93 8.29 13.45
N ASP A 230 -11.93 9.18 12.45
CA ASP A 230 -11.67 8.78 11.06
C ASP A 230 -10.21 8.37 10.87
N ILE A 231 -9.28 9.06 11.53
CA ILE A 231 -7.86 8.69 11.52
C ILE A 231 -7.69 7.30 12.15
N ILE A 232 -8.24 7.06 13.33
CA ILE A 232 -8.16 5.74 14.01
C ILE A 232 -8.78 4.64 13.13
N ARG A 233 -9.87 4.92 12.40
CA ARG A 233 -10.44 3.96 11.44
C ARG A 233 -9.44 3.54 10.36
N VAL A 234 -8.61 4.46 9.88
CA VAL A 234 -7.56 4.19 8.88
C VAL A 234 -6.36 3.48 9.51
N LEU A 235 -5.92 3.90 10.69
CA LEU A 235 -4.74 3.35 11.35
C LEU A 235 -4.98 1.96 11.95
N GLY A 236 -6.23 1.66 12.33
CA GLY A 236 -6.57 0.52 13.15
C GLY A 236 -6.27 0.79 14.63
N ARG A 237 -6.07 -0.28 15.41
CA ARG A 237 -5.78 -0.17 16.85
C ARG A 237 -4.39 0.43 17.08
N VAL A 238 -4.34 1.68 17.53
CA VAL A 238 -3.12 2.41 17.92
C VAL A 238 -3.04 2.54 19.44
N SER A 239 -1.83 2.74 19.97
CA SER A 239 -1.62 2.95 21.42
C SER A 239 -2.05 4.35 21.86
N SER A 240 -1.65 5.37 21.10
CA SER A 240 -2.11 6.74 21.30
C SER A 240 -1.93 7.56 20.03
N ILE A 241 -2.81 8.53 19.80
CA ILE A 241 -2.64 9.55 18.77
C ILE A 241 -3.19 10.88 19.30
N LYS A 242 -2.41 11.94 19.18
CA LYS A 242 -2.85 13.29 19.59
C LYS A 242 -2.30 14.36 18.67
N ARG A 243 -3.08 15.42 18.46
CA ARG A 243 -2.64 16.61 17.72
C ARG A 243 -2.10 17.65 18.70
N VAL A 244 -0.87 18.11 18.45
CA VAL A 244 -0.21 19.19 19.17
C VAL A 244 0.16 20.28 18.15
N GLY A 245 -0.69 21.30 18.04
CA GLY A 245 -0.54 22.38 17.05
C GLY A 245 -0.56 21.88 15.61
N ARG A 246 0.57 22.05 14.89
CA ARG A 246 0.78 21.58 13.51
C ARG A 246 1.47 20.20 13.45
N ARG A 247 1.47 19.46 14.54
CA ARG A 247 2.07 18.13 14.62
C ARG A 247 1.07 17.12 15.18
N ALA A 248 1.22 15.88 14.78
CA ALA A 248 0.53 14.74 15.34
C ALA A 248 1.56 13.80 15.98
N GLU A 249 1.40 13.52 17.26
CA GLU A 249 2.19 12.49 17.94
C GLU A 249 1.40 11.19 17.88
N LEU A 250 1.97 10.19 17.22
CA LEU A 250 1.42 8.85 17.11
C LEU A 250 2.35 7.90 17.88
N GLN A 251 1.79 7.05 18.72
CA GLN A 251 2.45 5.86 19.24
C GLN A 251 1.89 4.63 18.52
N GLY A 252 2.69 4.04 17.64
CA GLY A 252 2.23 2.95 16.78
C GLY A 252 3.35 2.15 16.14
N THR A 253 2.96 1.28 15.21
CA THR A 253 3.87 0.50 14.38
C THR A 253 4.37 1.33 13.19
N SER A 254 5.47 0.92 12.55
CA SER A 254 5.98 1.63 11.36
C SER A 254 4.97 1.69 10.23
N TRP A 255 4.15 0.65 10.08
CA TRP A 255 3.04 0.65 9.13
C TRP A 255 1.95 1.67 9.49
N GLN A 256 1.59 1.81 10.77
CA GLN A 256 0.65 2.84 11.21
C GLN A 256 1.19 4.26 10.96
N HIS A 257 2.49 4.48 11.19
CA HIS A 257 3.14 5.73 10.83
C HIS A 257 3.07 6.01 9.32
N ALA A 258 3.30 5.00 8.48
CA ALA A 258 3.19 5.14 7.03
C ALA A 258 1.75 5.43 6.57
N LYS A 259 0.74 4.79 7.19
CA LYS A 259 -0.68 5.07 6.95
C LYS A 259 -1.05 6.51 7.34
N LEU A 260 -0.54 7.00 8.48
CA LEU A 260 -0.75 8.38 8.90
C LEU A 260 -0.06 9.36 7.93
N ASP A 261 1.18 9.11 7.55
CA ASP A 261 1.90 9.93 6.56
C ASP A 261 1.18 9.96 5.21
N SER A 262 0.67 8.81 4.74
CA SER A 262 -0.18 8.69 3.55
C SER A 262 -1.42 9.58 3.68
N LEU A 263 -2.19 9.43 4.76
CA LEU A 263 -3.40 10.21 5.02
C LEU A 263 -3.15 11.72 5.08
N LEU A 264 -2.09 12.14 5.76
CA LEU A 264 -1.73 13.56 5.92
C LEU A 264 -1.17 14.20 4.65
N ARG A 265 -0.64 13.41 3.70
CA ARG A 265 -0.01 13.91 2.47
C ARG A 265 -0.92 13.84 1.24
N VAL A 266 -2.14 13.33 1.41
CA VAL A 266 -3.19 13.53 0.42
C VAL A 266 -3.52 15.02 0.38
N ASP A 267 -3.04 15.72 -0.66
CA ASP A 267 -3.54 17.05 -0.96
C ASP A 267 -5.04 16.91 -1.32
N PRO A 268 -5.97 17.59 -0.63
CA PRO A 268 -7.38 17.59 -1.02
C PRO A 268 -7.60 17.94 -2.49
N ARG A 269 -6.67 18.73 -3.08
CA ARG A 269 -6.69 19.11 -4.50
C ARG A 269 -6.14 18.02 -5.43
N GLN A 270 -5.31 17.09 -4.95
CA GLN A 270 -4.82 15.95 -5.74
C GLN A 270 -5.77 14.75 -5.71
N ILE A 271 -6.74 14.70 -4.79
CA ILE A 271 -7.90 13.81 -4.93
C ILE A 271 -8.66 14.11 -6.24
N ALA A 272 -8.52 15.33 -6.76
CA ALA A 272 -9.09 15.73 -8.05
C ALA A 272 -8.28 15.27 -9.28
N VAL A 273 -7.07 14.71 -9.12
CA VAL A 273 -6.22 14.22 -10.21
C VAL A 273 -6.19 12.69 -10.18
N GLY A 274 -7.32 12.09 -10.56
CA GLY A 274 -7.45 10.63 -10.72
C GLY A 274 -8.89 10.16 -10.60
N THR A 275 -9.66 10.79 -9.71
CA THR A 275 -11.09 10.50 -9.54
C THR A 275 -11.85 11.79 -9.85
N LYS A 276 -12.43 11.90 -11.05
CA LYS A 276 -13.32 13.02 -11.39
C LYS A 276 -14.35 13.17 -10.27
N ARG A 277 -14.35 14.34 -9.63
CA ARG A 277 -15.31 14.70 -8.58
C ARG A 277 -16.48 15.42 -9.22
N TYR A 278 -17.69 15.06 -8.82
CA TYR A 278 -18.93 15.59 -9.37
C TYR A 278 -19.63 16.42 -8.30
N THR A 279 -19.96 17.65 -8.66
CA THR A 279 -20.87 18.48 -7.89
C THR A 279 -22.08 18.72 -8.77
N VAL A 280 -23.22 18.22 -8.32
CA VAL A 280 -24.51 18.41 -8.98
C VAL A 280 -25.35 19.23 -7.99
N PRO A 281 -25.66 20.50 -8.31
CA PRO A 281 -26.60 21.27 -7.50
C PRO A 281 -27.95 20.57 -7.47
N ARG A 282 -28.82 20.92 -6.50
CA ARG A 282 -30.14 20.29 -6.34
C ARG A 282 -30.83 20.15 -7.69
N THR A 283 -30.96 18.91 -8.13
CA THR A 283 -31.49 18.54 -9.45
C THR A 283 -32.73 17.68 -9.23
N ARG A 284 -33.79 17.99 -9.97
CA ARG A 284 -35.06 17.26 -9.96
C ARG A 284 -35.46 16.93 -11.39
N GLY A 285 -35.79 15.68 -11.68
CA GLY A 285 -36.15 15.24 -13.02
C GLY A 285 -36.66 13.80 -13.06
N ARG A 286 -37.14 13.37 -14.23
CA ARG A 286 -37.49 11.96 -14.47
C ARG A 286 -36.21 11.13 -14.55
N LEU A 287 -36.23 9.93 -13.97
CA LEU A 287 -35.05 9.08 -13.84
C LEU A 287 -34.41 8.74 -15.19
N GLY A 288 -35.19 8.32 -16.19
CA GLY A 288 -34.66 7.93 -17.50
C GLY A 288 -33.81 9.02 -18.18
N PRO A 289 -34.34 10.25 -18.35
CA PRO A 289 -33.56 11.39 -18.86
C PRO A 289 -32.31 11.72 -18.03
N VAL A 290 -32.40 11.65 -16.69
CA VAL A 290 -31.26 11.88 -15.79
C VAL A 290 -30.18 10.83 -16.00
N VAL A 291 -30.56 9.55 -16.07
CA VAL A 291 -29.66 8.42 -16.34
C VAL A 291 -28.98 8.60 -17.71
N LYS A 292 -29.73 8.97 -18.75
CA LYS A 292 -29.18 9.23 -20.09
C LYS A 292 -28.20 10.40 -20.13
N GLN A 293 -28.51 11.48 -19.43
CA GLN A 293 -27.64 12.66 -19.38
C GLN A 293 -26.33 12.36 -18.63
N ILE A 294 -26.43 11.72 -17.46
CA ILE A 294 -25.27 11.39 -16.63
C ILE A 294 -24.42 10.31 -17.30
N SER A 295 -25.01 9.27 -17.88
CA SER A 295 -24.26 8.25 -18.62
C SER A 295 -23.53 8.83 -19.83
N GLY A 296 -24.15 9.75 -20.59
CA GLY A 296 -23.50 10.46 -21.69
C GLY A 296 -22.30 11.30 -21.23
N LEU A 297 -22.44 12.02 -20.10
CA LEU A 297 -21.35 12.81 -19.51
C LEU A 297 -20.20 11.95 -19.00
N LEU A 298 -20.52 10.76 -18.45
CA LEU A 298 -19.57 9.81 -17.92
C LEU A 298 -19.01 8.83 -18.96
N LYS A 299 -19.54 8.86 -20.19
CA LYS A 299 -19.27 7.90 -21.28
C LYS A 299 -19.53 6.44 -20.86
N LEU A 300 -20.60 6.19 -20.11
CA LEU A 300 -21.00 4.86 -19.65
C LEU A 300 -22.02 4.25 -20.62
N GLU A 301 -21.93 2.94 -20.84
CA GLU A 301 -23.00 2.17 -21.49
C GLU A 301 -24.04 1.77 -20.44
N VAL A 302 -25.29 2.19 -20.61
CA VAL A 302 -26.36 1.84 -19.67
C VAL A 302 -27.01 0.53 -20.09
N ARG A 303 -27.15 -0.40 -19.15
CA ARG A 303 -27.93 -1.63 -19.31
C ARG A 303 -28.97 -1.71 -18.22
N TYR A 304 -30.20 -2.01 -18.61
CA TYR A 304 -31.30 -2.25 -17.68
C TYR A 304 -31.53 -3.76 -17.57
N SER A 305 -31.74 -4.27 -16.36
CA SER A 305 -32.27 -5.62 -16.17
C SER A 305 -33.68 -5.73 -16.76
N ALA A 306 -34.10 -6.94 -17.15
CA ALA A 306 -35.42 -7.21 -17.69
C ALA A 306 -36.57 -6.79 -16.75
N ASP A 307 -36.28 -6.72 -15.45
CA ASP A 307 -37.24 -6.36 -14.41
C ASP A 307 -37.36 -4.85 -14.17
N VAL A 308 -36.60 -4.01 -14.89
CA VAL A 308 -36.74 -2.55 -14.84
C VAL A 308 -37.80 -2.13 -15.85
N THR A 309 -38.87 -1.48 -15.36
CA THR A 309 -40.00 -1.08 -16.21
C THR A 309 -39.91 0.38 -16.63
N ASP A 310 -40.63 0.76 -17.69
CA ASP A 310 -40.75 2.17 -18.10
C ASP A 310 -41.29 3.05 -16.95
N LYS A 311 -42.16 2.50 -16.10
CA LYS A 311 -42.70 3.19 -14.92
C LYS A 311 -41.60 3.55 -13.91
N ASP A 312 -40.58 2.72 -13.76
CA ASP A 312 -39.44 3.01 -12.89
C ASP A 312 -38.59 4.16 -13.48
N LEU A 313 -38.47 4.22 -14.81
CA LEU A 313 -37.75 5.29 -15.52
C LEU A 313 -38.52 6.63 -15.54
N GLU A 314 -39.84 6.60 -15.39
CA GLU A 314 -40.67 7.79 -15.28
C GLU A 314 -40.69 8.40 -13.87
N GLN A 315 -40.21 7.67 -12.85
CA GLN A 315 -40.15 8.16 -11.48
C GLN A 315 -39.36 9.47 -11.37
N ILE A 316 -39.90 10.42 -10.61
CA ILE A 316 -39.19 11.67 -10.29
C ILE A 316 -38.12 11.37 -9.24
N VAL A 317 -36.88 11.73 -9.55
CA VAL A 317 -35.75 11.72 -8.62
C VAL A 317 -35.32 13.15 -8.30
N GLU A 318 -34.98 13.37 -7.04
CA GLU A 318 -34.35 14.61 -6.59
C GLU A 318 -33.10 14.25 -5.79
N PHE A 319 -31.96 14.84 -6.17
CA PHE A 319 -30.70 14.61 -5.49
C PHE A 319 -29.80 15.84 -5.56
N THR A 320 -28.85 15.90 -4.63
CA THR A 320 -27.78 16.89 -4.61
C THR A 320 -26.52 16.18 -4.17
N VAL A 321 -25.42 16.45 -4.86
CA VAL A 321 -24.11 15.92 -4.46
C VAL A 321 -23.07 17.03 -4.54
N LYS A 322 -22.21 17.09 -3.53
CA LYS A 322 -21.08 18.02 -3.46
C LYS A 322 -19.81 17.20 -3.31
N ASP A 323 -18.86 17.42 -4.21
CA ASP A 323 -17.56 16.74 -4.20
C ASP A 323 -17.64 15.19 -4.16
N ALA A 324 -18.61 14.63 -4.89
CA ALA A 324 -18.87 13.20 -4.91
C ALA A 324 -17.96 12.44 -5.89
N THR A 325 -17.57 11.23 -5.53
CA THR A 325 -17.00 10.25 -6.48
C THR A 325 -18.02 9.81 -7.51
N ARG A 326 -17.55 9.17 -8.60
CA ARG A 326 -18.45 8.56 -9.61
C ARG A 326 -19.50 7.64 -8.98
N VAL A 327 -19.09 6.76 -8.07
CA VAL A 327 -20.00 5.80 -7.42
C VAL A 327 -21.04 6.53 -6.57
N GLN A 328 -20.60 7.50 -5.75
CA GLN A 328 -21.50 8.29 -4.91
C GLN A 328 -22.51 9.11 -5.72
N LEU A 329 -22.12 9.61 -6.91
CA LEU A 329 -23.04 10.26 -7.83
C LEU A 329 -24.13 9.28 -8.32
N LEU A 330 -23.74 8.08 -8.77
CA LEU A 330 -24.70 7.09 -9.27
C LEU A 330 -25.62 6.56 -8.15
N ASP A 331 -25.08 6.36 -6.94
CA ASP A 331 -25.87 6.02 -5.75
C ASP A 331 -26.90 7.10 -5.43
N ALA A 332 -26.50 8.38 -5.46
CA ALA A 332 -27.39 9.49 -5.15
C ALA A 332 -28.55 9.61 -6.13
N ILE A 333 -28.35 9.28 -7.41
CA ILE A 333 -29.41 9.28 -8.44
C ILE A 333 -30.49 8.24 -8.10
N LEU A 334 -30.10 7.07 -7.59
CA LEU A 334 -31.02 5.95 -7.32
C LEU A 334 -31.48 5.85 -5.87
N ALA A 335 -30.96 6.70 -4.97
CA ALA A 335 -31.22 6.61 -3.53
C ALA A 335 -32.71 6.60 -3.17
N GLY A 336 -33.53 7.39 -3.87
CA GLY A 336 -34.99 7.49 -3.67
C GLY A 336 -35.82 6.49 -4.48
N THR A 337 -35.19 5.50 -5.13
CA THR A 337 -35.86 4.54 -6.02
C THR A 337 -35.80 3.11 -5.46
N SER A 338 -36.64 2.24 -6.01
CA SER A 338 -36.58 0.78 -5.80
C SER A 338 -35.42 0.11 -6.53
N LEU A 339 -34.56 0.87 -7.22
CA LEU A 339 -33.47 0.35 -8.05
C LEU A 339 -32.12 0.44 -7.33
N ARG A 340 -31.22 -0.46 -7.70
CA ARG A 340 -29.79 -0.44 -7.37
C ARG A 340 -28.98 -0.45 -8.66
N HIS A 341 -27.68 -0.25 -8.53
CA HIS A 341 -26.78 -0.33 -9.67
C HIS A 341 -25.51 -1.10 -9.37
N GLN A 342 -24.89 -1.58 -10.43
CA GLN A 342 -23.55 -2.12 -10.44
C GLN A 342 -22.75 -1.49 -11.58
N LEU A 343 -21.47 -1.27 -11.35
CA LEU A 343 -20.51 -0.84 -12.36
C LEU A 343 -19.59 -2.01 -12.67
N VAL A 344 -19.64 -2.50 -13.91
CA VAL A 344 -18.73 -3.53 -14.43
C VAL A 344 -18.01 -2.91 -15.61
N ASP A 345 -16.70 -2.72 -15.49
CA ASP A 345 -15.85 -1.98 -16.45
C ASP A 345 -16.39 -0.57 -16.75
N ASN A 346 -17.02 -0.41 -17.92
CA ASN A 346 -17.63 0.84 -18.41
C ASN A 346 -19.16 0.72 -18.60
N GLN A 347 -19.76 -0.35 -18.06
CA GLN A 347 -21.19 -0.61 -18.11
C GLN A 347 -21.83 -0.26 -16.77
N TRP A 348 -22.89 0.56 -16.84
CA TRP A 348 -23.74 0.89 -15.71
C TRP A 348 -25.00 0.04 -15.79
N ILE A 349 -25.05 -1.00 -14.96
CA ILE A 349 -26.15 -1.96 -14.92
C ILE A 349 -27.12 -1.49 -13.83
N ILE A 350 -28.37 -1.25 -14.20
CA ILE A 350 -29.44 -0.83 -13.29
C ILE A 350 -30.43 -1.99 -13.15
N GLU A 351 -30.72 -2.37 -11.91
CA GLU A 351 -31.55 -3.52 -11.58
C GLU A 351 -32.43 -3.21 -10.35
N PRO A 352 -33.56 -3.91 -10.14
CA PRO A 352 -34.34 -3.74 -8.93
C PRO A 352 -33.55 -4.15 -7.68
N LYS A 353 -33.82 -3.48 -6.56
CA LYS A 353 -33.44 -3.97 -5.24
C LYS A 353 -34.24 -5.24 -4.98
N ASP A 354 -33.58 -6.34 -4.60
CA ASP A 354 -34.26 -7.59 -4.26
C ASP A 354 -35.41 -7.30 -3.28
N LYS A 355 -36.62 -7.75 -3.64
CA LYS A 355 -37.75 -7.76 -2.72
C LYS A 355 -37.39 -8.72 -1.59
N ARG A 356 -37.13 -8.18 -0.40
CA ARG A 356 -37.24 -8.96 0.84
C ARG A 356 -38.71 -9.20 1.17
#